data_AF-A0AAD8A5H3-F1
#
_entry.id   AF-A0AAD8A5H3-F1
#
_cell.length_a   1.000
_cell.length_b   1.000
_cell.length_c   1.000
_cell.angle_alpha   90.00
_cell.angle_beta   90.00
_cell.angle_gamma   90.00
#
_symmetry.space_group_name_H-M   'P 1'
#
loop_
_entity.id
_entity.type
_entity.pdbx_description
1 polymer ?
#
loop_
_entity_poly.entity_id
_entity_poly.type
_entity_poly.pdbx_seq_one_letter_code
_entity_poly.pdbx_strand_id
1 'polypeptide(L)' 'MLEGKTWAAGDHLTIADIDLITTVSSAEAFGFDLKKYPNVLKWFENCKKTISGYNEINHAGCMTYKTYWDKAYSKYK' A
#
# COMPACT_ATOMS: atom_id res chain seq x y z
N MET A 1 -14.82 7.67 -0.92
CA MET A 1 -13.60 8.39 -1.31
C MET A 1 -13.16 8.07 -2.73
N LEU A 2 -12.99 6.79 -3.13
CA LEU A 2 -12.45 6.43 -4.46
C LEU A 2 -13.48 6.12 -5.56
N GLU A 3 -14.79 6.14 -5.27
CA GLU A 3 -15.82 5.92 -6.29
C GLU A 3 -15.78 7.04 -7.34
N GLY A 4 -15.56 6.69 -8.61
CA GLY A 4 -15.42 7.66 -9.71
C GLY A 4 -14.20 8.59 -9.61
N LYS A 5 -13.21 8.30 -8.75
CA LYS A 5 -12.03 9.15 -8.50
C LYS A 5 -10.72 8.41 -8.77
N THR A 6 -9.70 9.18 -9.15
CA THR A 6 -8.34 8.65 -9.37
C THR A 6 -7.51 8.67 -8.09
N TRP A 7 -7.67 9.72 -7.28
CA TRP A 7 -6.93 9.97 -6.04
C TRP A 7 -7.89 10.03 -4.85
N ALA A 8 -7.37 9.78 -3.65
CA ALA A 8 -8.17 9.74 -2.43
C ALA A 8 -8.68 11.13 -2.02
N ALA A 9 -7.95 12.19 -2.36
CA ALA A 9 -8.29 13.57 -2.02
C ALA A 9 -8.06 14.52 -3.21
N GLY A 10 -9.15 14.88 -3.90
CA GLY A 10 -9.10 15.80 -5.04
C GLY A 10 -8.78 15.12 -6.37
N ASP A 11 -8.29 15.92 -7.31
CA ASP A 11 -8.11 15.49 -8.72
C ASP A 11 -6.63 15.29 -9.11
N HIS A 12 -5.70 15.44 -8.17
CA HIS A 12 -4.26 15.20 -8.32
C HIS A 12 -3.71 14.38 -7.14
N LEU A 13 -2.51 13.80 -7.30
CA LEU A 13 -1.82 13.10 -6.22
C LEU A 13 -1.53 14.08 -5.08
N THR A 14 -1.86 13.69 -3.84
CA THR A 14 -1.60 14.50 -2.64
C THR A 14 -0.85 13.72 -1.57
N ILE A 15 -0.49 14.40 -0.47
CA ILE A 15 0.05 13.75 0.73
C ILE A 15 -0.91 12.72 1.32
N ALA A 16 -2.23 12.87 1.12
CA ALA A 16 -3.20 11.90 1.61
C ALA A 16 -3.05 10.55 0.89
N ASP A 17 -2.78 10.57 -0.42
CA ASP A 17 -2.51 9.35 -1.18
C ASP A 17 -1.21 8.68 -0.73
N ILE A 18 -0.18 9.48 -0.45
CA ILE A 18 1.14 9.01 0.02
C ILE A 18 1.00 8.35 1.40
N ASP A 19 0.31 8.99 2.34
CA ASP A 19 0.05 8.44 3.68
C ASP A 19 -0.75 7.14 3.59
N LEU A 20 -1.86 7.14 2.86
CA LEU A 20 -2.73 5.98 2.73
C LEU A 20 -2.03 4.80 2.05
N ILE A 21 -1.23 5.04 0.98
CA ILE A 21 -0.57 3.92 0.30
C ILE A 21 0.42 3.21 1.22
N THR A 22 1.13 3.91 2.12
CA THR A 22 2.06 3.24 3.06
C THR A 22 1.34 2.18 3.92
N THR A 23 0.14 2.52 4.40
CA THR A 23 -0.70 1.63 5.21
C THR A 23 -1.24 0.46 4.37
N VAL A 24 -1.79 0.76 3.18
CA VAL A 24 -2.37 -0.27 2.30
C VAL A 24 -1.29 -1.23 1.77
N SER A 25 -0.08 -0.73 1.51
CA SER A 25 1.09 -1.56 1.12
C SER A 25 1.47 -2.56 2.19
N SER A 26 1.44 -2.13 3.46
CA SER A 26 1.71 -3.02 4.57
C SER A 26 0.61 -4.07 4.71
N ALA A 27 -0.67 -3.69 4.55
CA ALA A 27 -1.76 -4.66 4.53
C ALA A 27 -1.61 -5.69 3.39
N GLU A 28 -1.28 -5.25 2.18
CA GLU A 28 -1.00 -6.14 1.03
C GLU A 28 0.16 -7.10 1.34
N ALA A 29 1.29 -6.60 1.83
CA ALA A 29 2.45 -7.42 2.19
C ALA A 29 2.08 -8.53 3.20
N PHE A 30 1.20 -8.22 4.15
CA PHE A 30 0.71 -9.16 5.15
C PHE A 30 -0.45 -10.06 4.67
N GLY A 31 -0.79 -10.02 3.39
CA GLY A 31 -1.73 -10.94 2.75
C GLY A 31 -3.19 -10.46 2.73
N PHE A 32 -3.46 -9.18 2.99
CA PHE A 32 -4.80 -8.64 2.81
C PHE A 32 -5.21 -8.66 1.34
N ASP A 33 -6.35 -9.27 1.03
CA ASP A 33 -6.84 -9.40 -0.34
C ASP A 33 -7.53 -8.11 -0.84
N LEU A 34 -6.75 -7.27 -1.52
CA LEU A 34 -7.22 -6.03 -2.13
C LEU A 34 -8.21 -6.25 -3.29
N LYS A 35 -8.28 -7.45 -3.89
CA LYS A 35 -9.19 -7.72 -5.03
C LYS A 35 -10.66 -7.58 -4.65
N LYS A 36 -10.98 -7.70 -3.37
CA LYS A 36 -12.33 -7.45 -2.81
C LYS A 36 -12.75 -5.97 -2.89
N TYR A 37 -11.82 -5.06 -3.14
CA TYR A 37 -12.03 -3.62 -3.18
C TYR A 37 -11.49 -3.04 -4.49
N PRO A 38 -12.19 -3.21 -5.63
CA PRO A 38 -11.66 -2.89 -6.96
C PRO A 38 -11.22 -1.43 -7.11
N ASN A 39 -11.94 -0.48 -6.50
CA ASN A 39 -11.55 0.93 -6.52
C ASN A 39 -10.26 1.19 -5.74
N VAL A 40 -10.05 0.49 -4.61
CA VAL A 40 -8.80 0.56 -3.83
C VAL A 40 -7.66 -0.08 -4.59
N LEU A 41 -7.87 -1.26 -5.19
CA LEU A 41 -6.85 -1.93 -6.00
C LEU A 41 -6.40 -1.06 -7.18
N LYS A 42 -7.35 -0.44 -7.89
CA LYS A 42 -7.05 0.49 -8.99
C LYS A 42 -6.25 1.71 -8.51
N TRP A 43 -6.67 2.34 -7.42
CA TRP A 43 -5.96 3.47 -6.81
C TRP A 43 -4.55 3.08 -6.36
N PHE A 44 -4.42 1.94 -5.69
CA PHE A 44 -3.15 1.40 -5.19
C PHE A 44 -2.16 1.17 -6.34
N GLU A 45 -2.59 0.51 -7.41
CA GLU A 45 -1.75 0.29 -8.59
C GLU A 45 -1.39 1.60 -9.32
N ASN A 46 -2.25 2.61 -9.29
CA ASN A 46 -1.91 3.94 -9.82
C ASN A 46 -0.86 4.64 -8.95
N CYS A 47 -1.03 4.67 -7.63
CA CYS A 47 -0.06 5.26 -6.71
C CYS A 47 1.33 4.61 -6.86
N LYS A 48 1.40 3.27 -6.96
CA LYS A 48 2.66 2.52 -7.19
C LYS A 48 3.41 2.98 -8.45
N LYS A 49 2.68 3.31 -9.52
CA LYS A 49 3.24 3.75 -10.80
C LYS A 49 3.61 5.24 -10.81
N THR A 50 2.84 6.06 -10.11
CA THR A 50 2.99 7.53 -10.15
C THR A 50 4.01 8.05 -9.15
N ILE A 51 4.17 7.41 -7.98
CA ILE A 51 5.13 7.84 -6.97
C ILE A 51 6.54 7.40 -7.40
N SER A 52 7.39 8.37 -7.73
CA SER A 52 8.78 8.12 -8.13
C SER A 52 9.53 7.38 -7.02
N GLY A 53 10.23 6.30 -7.38
CA GLY A 53 11.00 5.50 -6.43
C GLY A 53 10.15 4.67 -5.45
N TYR A 54 8.83 4.51 -5.67
CA TYR A 54 7.92 3.80 -4.75
C TYR A 54 8.46 2.48 -4.19
N ASN A 55 9.09 1.66 -5.05
CA ASN A 55 9.64 0.37 -4.64
C ASN A 55 10.74 0.52 -3.56
N GLU A 56 11.61 1.51 -3.71
CA GLU A 56 12.74 1.79 -2.82
C GLU A 56 12.28 2.48 -1.54
N ILE A 57 11.41 3.50 -1.67
CA ILE A 57 11.03 4.36 -0.55
C ILE A 57 9.91 3.79 0.32
N ASN A 58 9.13 2.81 -0.17
CA ASN A 58 8.01 2.23 0.58
C ASN A 58 7.96 0.69 0.51
N HIS A 59 7.86 0.08 -0.68
CA HIS A 59 7.61 -1.37 -0.78
C HIS A 59 8.71 -2.23 -0.14
N ALA A 60 9.98 -1.87 -0.33
CA ALA A 60 11.11 -2.53 0.30
C ALA A 60 11.02 -2.51 1.85
N GLY A 61 10.52 -1.41 2.41
CA GLY A 61 10.23 -1.27 3.83
C GLY A 61 9.14 -2.23 4.30
N CYS A 62 8.03 -2.34 3.57
CA CYS A 62 6.94 -3.28 3.89
C CYS A 62 7.43 -4.74 3.89
N MET A 63 8.24 -5.13 2.90
CA MET A 63 8.79 -6.49 2.83
C MET A 63 9.80 -6.79 3.95
N THR A 64 10.61 -5.80 4.31
CA THR A 64 11.52 -5.88 5.46
C THR A 64 10.73 -6.02 6.76
N TYR A 65 9.68 -5.22 6.95
CA TYR A 65 8.79 -5.30 8.10
C TYR A 65 8.14 -6.69 8.21
N LYS A 66 7.58 -7.20 7.12
CA LYS A 66 7.04 -8.57 7.06
C LYS A 66 8.09 -9.62 7.43
N THR A 67 9.31 -9.50 6.93
CA THR A 67 10.41 -10.42 7.26
C THR A 67 10.72 -10.44 8.76
N TYR A 68 10.75 -9.28 9.41
CA TYR A 68 10.95 -9.21 10.86
C TYR A 68 9.76 -9.79 11.64
N TRP A 69 8.54 -9.51 11.18
CA TRP A 69 7.33 -10.07 11.77
C TRP A 69 7.32 -11.59 11.69
N ASP A 70 7.56 -12.17 10.51
CA ASP A 70 7.53 -13.63 10.32
C ASP A 70 8.60 -14.33 11.19
N LYS A 71 9.77 -13.71 11.36
CA LYS A 71 10.83 -14.19 12.28
C LYS A 71 10.46 -14.06 13.75
N ALA A 72 9.71 -13.03 14.14
CA ALA A 72 9.26 -12.85 15.50
C ALA A 72 8.11 -13.82 15.82
N TYR A 73 7.10 -13.88 14.95
CA TYR A 73 5.92 -14.71 15.10
C TYR A 73 6.24 -16.20 15.12
N SER A 74 7.23 -16.65 14.34
CA SER A 74 7.69 -18.05 14.37
C SER A 74 8.29 -18.49 15.71
N LYS A 75 8.74 -17.55 16.56
CA LYS A 75 9.22 -17.84 17.93
C LYS A 75 8.09 -18.02 18.95
N TYR A 76 6.88 -17.57 18.62
CA TYR A 76 5.70 -17.64 19.49
C TYR A 76 4.71 -18.73 19.07
N LYS A 77 5.01 -19.45 17.98
CA LYS A 77 4.42 -20.76 17.66
C LYS A 77 5.27 -21.87 18.26
#